data_AF-A0A372GUL9-F1
#
_entry.id   AF-A0A372GUL9-F1
#
_cell.length_a   1.000
_cell.length_b   1.000
_cell.length_c   1.000
_cell.angle_alpha   90.00
_cell.angle_beta   90.00
_cell.angle_gamma   90.00
#
_symmetry.space_group_name_H-M   'P 1'
#
loop_
_entity.id
_entity.type
_entity.pdbx_description
1 polymer ?
#
loop_
_entity_poly.entity_id
_entity_poly.type
_entity_poly.pdbx_seq_one_letter_code
_entity_poly.pdbx_strand_id
1 'polypeptide(L)'
;MSTFIALETAHYFVFALVLLTMIVSTLFYFKRLRDELKGIPADDEFSLALSRNAARNSFPYSYGLWVVILIFAMFSGQNVIPIGVGIIGMALIYALFWLYHKEKGLNND
;
A
#
# COMPACT_ATOMS: atom_id res chain seq x y z
N MET A 1 26.37 3.20 20.41
CA MET A 1 25.29 4.09 20.88
C MET A 1 24.44 4.61 19.72
N SER A 2 25.04 5.06 18.61
CA SER A 2 24.30 5.48 17.40
C SER A 2 23.50 4.36 16.71
N THR A 3 24.01 3.13 16.70
CA THR A 3 23.34 1.96 16.08
C THR A 3 22.06 1.53 16.81
N PHE A 4 22.00 1.70 18.14
CA PHE A 4 20.80 1.41 18.93
C PHE A 4 19.68 2.41 18.65
N ILE A 5 20.00 3.70 18.53
CA ILE A 5 19.02 4.75 18.22
C ILE A 5 18.46 4.56 16.80
N ALA A 6 19.30 4.18 15.83
CA ALA A 6 18.85 3.89 14.47
C ALA A 6 17.93 2.65 14.37
N LEU A 7 18.12 1.66 15.26
CA LEU A 7 17.28 0.48 15.32
C LEU A 7 15.91 0.82 15.92
N GLU A 8 15.88 1.59 17.01
CA GLU A 8 14.65 2.11 17.63
C GLU A 8 13.81 2.90 16.61
N THR A 9 14.41 3.85 15.90
CA THR A 9 13.70 4.66 14.89
C THR A 9 13.15 3.83 13.74
N ALA A 10 13.85 2.77 13.31
CA ALA A 10 13.35 1.85 12.29
C ALA A 10 12.10 1.08 12.75
N HIS A 11 12.03 0.65 14.01
CA HIS A 11 10.85 -0.03 14.54
C HIS A 11 9.62 0.88 14.59
N TYR A 12 9.78 2.14 15.03
CA TYR A 12 8.68 3.11 15.03
C TYR A 12 8.17 3.39 13.60
N PHE A 13 9.08 3.46 12.62
CA PHE A 13 8.71 3.65 11.22
C PHE A 13 7.89 2.46 10.69
N VAL A 14 8.35 1.22 10.92
CA VAL A 14 7.60 0.01 10.52
C VAL A 14 6.24 -0.05 11.20
N PHE A 15 6.17 0.27 12.49
CA PHE A 15 4.91 0.28 13.25
C PHE A 15 3.92 1.32 12.70
N ALA A 16 4.38 2.54 12.40
CA ALA A 16 3.54 3.57 11.79
C ALA A 16 2.99 3.14 10.42
N LEU A 17 3.82 2.45 9.63
CA LEU A 17 3.47 1.94 8.31
C LEU A 17 2.41 0.83 8.40
N VAL A 18 2.57 -0.11 9.34
CA VAL A 18 1.56 -1.14 9.66
C VAL A 18 0.23 -0.52 10.09
N LEU A 19 0.28 0.46 11.00
CA LEU A 19 -0.92 1.12 11.52
C LEU A 19 -1.66 1.86 10.41
N LEU A 20 -0.93 2.56 9.52
CA LEU A 20 -1.48 3.18 8.32
C LEU A 20 -2.20 2.14 7.43
N THR A 21 -1.59 0.97 7.21
CA THR A 21 -2.22 -0.09 6.40
C THR A 21 -3.49 -0.64 7.00
N MET A 22 -3.52 -0.83 8.33
CA MET A 22 -4.72 -1.29 9.03
C MET A 22 -5.85 -0.27 8.89
N ILE A 23 -5.56 1.02 9.07
CA ILE A 23 -6.57 2.08 8.92
C ILE A 23 -7.12 2.07 7.50
N VAL A 24 -6.24 2.07 6.49
CA VAL A 24 -6.64 2.03 5.09
C VAL A 24 -7.50 0.80 4.80
N SER A 25 -7.04 -0.41 5.13
CA SER A 25 -7.80 -1.64 4.91
C SER A 25 -9.17 -1.61 5.59
N THR A 26 -9.24 -1.06 6.80
CA THR A 26 -10.48 -0.92 7.56
C THR A 26 -11.45 0.05 6.87
N LEU A 27 -10.97 1.18 6.34
CA LEU A 27 -11.79 2.14 5.58
C LEU A 27 -12.36 1.52 4.30
N PHE A 28 -11.57 0.75 3.58
CA PHE A 28 -12.02 0.02 2.39
C PHE A 28 -13.09 -1.02 2.73
N TYR A 29 -12.89 -1.78 3.82
CA TYR A 29 -13.85 -2.76 4.30
C TYR A 29 -15.17 -2.11 4.70
N PHE A 30 -15.14 -1.02 5.47
CA PHE A 30 -16.35 -0.28 5.85
C PHE A 30 -17.07 0.32 4.65
N LYS A 31 -16.35 0.83 3.64
CA LYS A 31 -16.97 1.32 2.42
C LYS A 31 -17.71 0.20 1.70
N ARG A 32 -17.06 -0.97 1.52
CA ARG A 32 -17.67 -2.13 0.88
C ARG A 32 -18.93 -2.61 1.61
N LEU A 33 -18.87 -2.73 2.94
CA LEU A 33 -20.03 -3.06 3.77
C LEU A 33 -21.20 -2.08 3.57
N ARG A 34 -20.90 -0.78 3.54
CA ARG A 34 -21.92 0.25 3.34
C ARG A 34 -22.55 0.20 1.95
N ASP A 35 -21.78 -0.17 0.94
CA ASP A 35 -22.24 -0.26 -0.45
C ASP A 35 -23.07 -1.56 -0.66
N GLU A 36 -22.68 -2.67 -0.02
CA GLU A 36 -23.46 -3.92 0.05
C GLU A 36 -24.80 -3.71 0.78
N LEU A 37 -24.80 -2.98 1.91
CA LEU A 37 -26.02 -2.59 2.65
C LEU A 37 -26.99 -1.74 1.82
N LYS A 38 -26.50 -1.03 0.79
CA LYS A 38 -27.30 -0.19 -0.11
C LYS A 38 -27.81 -0.95 -1.34
N GLY A 39 -27.46 -2.23 -1.50
CA GLY A 39 -27.85 -3.03 -2.66
C GLY A 39 -27.22 -2.56 -3.97
N ILE A 40 -26.16 -1.76 -3.90
CA ILE A 40 -25.41 -1.32 -5.08
C ILE A 40 -24.55 -2.51 -5.51
N PRO A 41 -24.63 -2.97 -6.77
CA PRO A 41 -23.76 -4.05 -7.24
C PRO A 41 -22.30 -3.66 -7.01
N ALA A 42 -21.56 -4.52 -6.32
CA ALA A 42 -20.17 -4.26 -5.89
C ALA A 42 -19.21 -4.05 -7.09
N ASP A 43 -19.58 -4.56 -8.27
CA ASP A 43 -18.82 -4.52 -9.51
C ASP A 43 -19.44 -3.53 -10.51
N ASP A 44 -19.44 -2.26 -10.13
CA ASP A 44 -19.61 -1.13 -11.07
C ASP A 44 -18.41 -1.11 -12.05
N GLU A 45 -18.65 -0.90 -13.34
CA GLU A 45 -17.62 -0.72 -14.37
C GLU A 45 -16.56 0.33 -13.96
N PHE A 46 -16.98 1.37 -13.25
CA PHE A 46 -16.11 2.38 -12.67
C PHE A 46 -15.19 1.81 -11.58
N SER A 47 -15.69 0.94 -10.69
CA SER A 47 -14.88 0.27 -9.67
C SER A 47 -13.80 -0.60 -10.31
N LEU A 48 -14.16 -1.30 -11.38
CA LEU A 48 -13.27 -2.17 -12.13
C LEU A 48 -12.20 -1.35 -12.86
N ALA A 49 -12.59 -0.28 -13.56
CA ALA A 49 -11.65 0.64 -14.20
C ALA A 49 -10.76 1.40 -13.21
N LEU A 50 -11.27 1.75 -12.03
CA LEU A 50 -10.53 2.34 -10.92
C LEU A 50 -9.45 1.39 -10.40
N SER A 51 -9.81 0.13 -10.14
CA SER A 51 -8.85 -0.89 -9.70
C SER A 51 -7.74 -1.12 -10.74
N ARG A 52 -8.10 -1.12 -12.03
CA ARG A 52 -7.18 -1.34 -13.14
C ARG A 52 -6.18 -0.20 -13.30
N ASN A 53 -6.65 1.05 -13.22
CA ASN A 53 -5.78 2.24 -13.29
C ASN A 53 -4.92 2.41 -12.03
N ALA A 54 -5.45 2.08 -10.85
CA ALA A 54 -4.68 2.05 -9.62
C ALA A 54 -3.57 0.99 -9.69
N ALA A 55 -3.87 -0.22 -10.14
CA ALA A 55 -2.89 -1.30 -10.32
C ALA A 55 -1.82 -0.94 -11.37
N ARG A 56 -2.22 -0.39 -12.52
CA ARG A 56 -1.30 0.04 -13.58
C ARG A 56 -0.31 1.08 -13.06
N ASN A 57 -0.80 2.08 -12.32
CA ASN A 57 0.04 3.16 -11.86
C ASN A 57 0.86 2.79 -10.61
N SER A 58 0.37 1.89 -9.75
CA SER A 58 1.07 1.46 -8.53
C SER A 58 2.21 0.46 -8.78
N PHE A 59 2.15 -0.30 -9.87
CA PHE A 59 3.13 -1.33 -10.21
C PHE A 59 4.59 -0.83 -10.29
N PRO A 60 4.93 0.24 -11.04
CA PRO A 60 6.32 0.70 -11.13
C PRO A 60 6.89 1.19 -9.80
N TYR A 61 6.06 1.82 -8.96
CA TYR A 61 6.46 2.26 -7.61
C TYR A 61 6.66 1.07 -6.67
N SER A 62 5.80 0.07 -6.77
CA SER A 62 5.94 -1.19 -6.03
C SER A 62 7.22 -1.92 -6.40
N TYR A 63 7.59 -1.92 -7.68
CA TYR A 63 8.86 -2.49 -8.15
C TYR A 63 10.06 -1.71 -7.60
N GLY A 64 10.02 -0.37 -7.64
CA GLY A 64 11.05 0.49 -7.03
C GLY A 64 11.21 0.25 -5.53
N LEU A 65 10.11 0.04 -4.80
CA LEU A 65 10.14 -0.32 -3.38
C LEU A 65 10.90 -1.63 -3.12
N TRP A 66 10.72 -2.65 -3.96
CA TRP A 66 11.49 -3.90 -3.85
C TRP A 66 12.99 -3.69 -4.07
N VAL A 67 13.37 -2.85 -5.02
CA VAL A 67 14.78 -2.51 -5.25
C VAL A 67 15.40 -1.88 -4.01
N VAL A 68 14.70 -0.93 -3.38
CA VAL A 68 15.16 -0.28 -2.14
C VAL A 68 15.27 -1.28 -0.99
N ILE A 69 14.30 -2.19 -0.84
CA ILE A 69 14.33 -3.23 0.20
C ILE A 69 15.52 -4.17 0.02
N LEU A 70 15.81 -4.60 -1.22
CA LEU A 70 16.92 -5.49 -1.51
C LEU A 70 18.27 -4.81 -1.25
N ILE A 71 18.40 -3.53 -1.64
CA ILE A 71 19.58 -2.72 -1.33
C ILE A 71 19.76 -2.63 0.19
N PHE A 72 18.71 -2.29 0.93
CA PHE A 72 18.75 -2.20 2.38
C PHE A 72 19.11 -3.53 3.06
N ALA A 73 18.53 -4.64 2.60
CA ALA A 73 18.85 -5.98 3.09
C ALA A 73 20.34 -6.32 2.87
N MET A 74 20.89 -5.97 1.69
CA MET A 74 22.31 -6.17 1.38
C MET A 74 23.24 -5.36 2.29
N PHE A 75 22.93 -4.08 2.56
CA PHE A 75 23.76 -3.22 3.38
C PHE A 75 23.62 -3.46 4.90
N SER A 76 22.48 -3.96 5.36
CA SER A 76 22.23 -4.23 6.78
C SER A 76 22.86 -5.52 7.30
N GLY A 77 23.46 -6.33 6.42
CA GLY A 77 24.07 -7.62 6.78
C GLY A 77 23.06 -8.65 7.33
N GLN A 78 21.76 -8.40 7.15
CA GLN A 78 20.72 -9.33 7.57
C GLN A 78 20.55 -10.43 6.53
N ASN A 79 20.61 -11.69 6.96
CA ASN A 79 20.34 -12.85 6.10
C ASN A 79 18.85 -13.04 5.78
N VAL A 80 17.97 -12.19 6.32
CA VAL A 80 16.52 -12.29 6.17
C VAL A 80 16.02 -11.09 5.39
N ILE A 81 15.42 -11.35 4.23
CA ILE A 81 14.74 -10.32 3.44
C ILE A 81 13.43 -9.99 4.17
N PRO A 82 13.14 -8.71 4.47
CA PRO A 82 11.91 -8.32 5.15
C PRO A 82 10.71 -8.34 4.18
N ILE A 83 10.33 -9.55 3.75
CA ILE A 83 9.23 -9.80 2.80
C ILE A 83 7.92 -9.17 3.27
N GLY A 84 7.65 -9.21 4.58
CA GLY A 84 6.46 -8.59 5.18
C GLY A 84 6.41 -7.07 4.93
N VAL A 85 7.53 -6.38 5.08
CA VAL A 85 7.62 -4.94 4.80
C VAL A 85 7.39 -4.66 3.31
N GLY A 86 7.89 -5.54 2.43
CA GLY A 86 7.66 -5.47 0.99
C GLY A 86 6.18 -5.55 0.62
N ILE A 87 5.48 -6.58 1.11
CA ILE A 87 4.05 -6.79 0.81
C ILE A 87 3.20 -5.64 1.35
N ILE A 88 3.46 -5.20 2.58
CA ILE A 88 2.76 -4.08 3.22
C ILE A 88 2.99 -2.78 2.43
N GLY A 89 4.22 -2.53 2.00
CA GLY A 89 4.57 -1.39 1.16
C GLY A 89 3.83 -1.38 -0.18
N MET A 90 3.74 -2.54 -0.86
CA MET A 90 2.95 -2.67 -2.10
C MET A 90 1.47 -2.37 -1.87
N ALA A 91 0.90 -2.87 -0.78
CA ALA A 91 -0.50 -2.63 -0.44
C ALA A 91 -0.79 -1.14 -0.21
N LEU A 92 0.12 -0.42 0.45
CA LEU A 92 0.00 1.03 0.64
C LEU A 92 0.10 1.82 -0.66
N ILE A 93 1.09 1.51 -1.48
CA ILE A 93 1.27 2.17 -2.78
C ILE A 93 0.01 1.99 -3.61
N TYR A 94 -0.53 0.77 -3.69
CA TYR A 94 -1.79 0.51 -4.37
C TYR A 94 -2.94 1.34 -3.79
N ALA A 95 -3.10 1.37 -2.47
CA ALA A 95 -4.18 2.11 -1.82
C ALA A 95 -4.09 3.62 -2.05
N LEU A 96 -2.88 4.20 -2.04
CA LEU A 96 -2.64 5.61 -2.36
C LEU A 96 -3.06 5.92 -3.80
N PHE A 97 -2.66 5.08 -4.76
CA PHE A 97 -3.08 5.24 -6.16
C PHE A 97 -4.58 5.04 -6.36
N TRP A 98 -5.19 4.12 -5.62
CA TRP A 98 -6.63 3.93 -5.66
C TRP A 98 -7.39 5.15 -5.12
N LEU A 99 -6.93 5.73 -4.00
CA LEU A 99 -7.52 6.96 -3.44
C LEU A 99 -7.35 8.13 -4.40
N TYR A 100 -6.16 8.28 -5.00
CA TYR A 100 -5.88 9.32 -5.98
C TYR A 100 -6.85 9.26 -7.18
N HIS A 101 -7.02 8.09 -7.79
CA HIS A 101 -7.92 7.92 -8.93
C HIS A 101 -9.40 8.03 -8.55
N LYS A 102 -9.75 7.68 -7.31
CA LYS A 102 -11.10 7.84 -6.79
C LYS A 102 -11.48 9.33 -6.66
N GLU A 103 -10.56 10.18 -6.21
CA GLU A 103 -10.82 11.62 -6.01
C GLU A 103 -10.75 12.41 -7.32
N LYS A 104 -9.80 12.08 -8.20
CA LYS A 104 -9.61 12.79 -9.47
C LYS A 104 -10.64 12.39 -10.55
N GLY A 105 -11.32 11.27 -10.36
CA GLY A 105 -12.15 10.66 -11.39
C GLY A 105 -11.30 9.94 -12.44
N LEU A 106 -11.91 8.98 -13.13
CA LEU A 106 -11.28 8.31 -14.26
C LEU A 106 -11.25 9.28 -15.45
N ASN A 107 -10.06 9.79 -15.80
CA ASN A 107 -9.88 10.50 -17.06
C ASN A 107 -9.88 9.43 -18.16
N ASN A 108 -11.05 9.15 -18.74
CA ASN A 108 -11.21 8.32 -19.92
C ASN A 108 -10.69 9.12 -21.12
N ASP A 109 -9.43 8.88 -21.49
CA ASP A 109 -8.98 9.08 -22.88
C ASP A 109 -9.33 7.82 -23.68
#